data_AF-A0A417KW11-F1
#
_entry.id   AF-A0A417KW11-F1
#
_cell.length_a   1.000
_cell.length_b   1.000
_cell.length_c   1.000
_cell.angle_alpha   90.00
_cell.angle_beta   90.00
_cell.angle_gamma   90.00
#
_symmetry.space_group_name_H-M   'P 1'
#
loop_
_entity.id
_entity.type
_entity.pdbx_description
1 polymer ?
#
loop_
_entity_poly.entity_id
_entity_poly.type
_entity_poly.pdbx_seq_one_letter_code
_entity_poly.pdbx_strand_id
1 'polypeptide(L)'
;MDRCTHDVRSAHWKSIIYNCQQRPAGQSVKQWLKENDILEQSYYYWQRKFRKETYDQINKNNLLSIQDNQNAVSFVEIAAPVQQEVSTRCNVETIKPAAVIKVGMASIAISNDISEQLLSQILKEVTHA
;
A
#
# COMPACT_ATOMS: atom_id res chain seq x y z
N MET A 1 -11.93 -38.95 11.57
CA MET A 1 -12.85 -37.83 11.90
C MET A 1 -13.82 -37.73 10.74
N ASP A 2 -15.10 -38.00 10.98
CA ASP A 2 -16.10 -38.11 9.92
C ASP A 2 -16.22 -36.81 9.12
N ARG A 3 -16.38 -36.96 7.80
CA ARG A 3 -16.48 -35.85 6.84
C ARG A 3 -17.57 -34.84 7.24
N CYS A 4 -18.67 -35.35 7.80
CA CYS A 4 -19.78 -34.56 8.34
C CYS A 4 -19.34 -33.61 9.47
N THR A 5 -18.52 -34.09 10.42
CA THR A 5 -18.02 -33.28 11.54
C THR A 5 -17.06 -32.18 11.07
N HIS A 6 -16.27 -32.46 10.02
CA HIS A 6 -15.40 -31.45 9.42
C HIS A 6 -16.21 -30.32 8.78
N ASP A 7 -17.29 -30.66 8.07
CA ASP A 7 -18.11 -29.70 7.35
C ASP A 7 -18.91 -28.80 8.28
N VAL A 8 -19.52 -29.37 9.34
CA VAL A 8 -20.22 -28.60 10.38
C VAL A 8 -19.27 -27.61 11.07
N ARG A 9 -18.08 -28.08 11.46
CA ARG A 9 -17.09 -27.20 12.12
C ARG A 9 -16.61 -26.10 11.18
N SER A 10 -16.40 -26.43 9.91
CA SER A 10 -15.97 -25.45 8.91
C SER A 10 -17.04 -24.39 8.64
N ALA A 11 -18.31 -24.78 8.54
CA ALA A 11 -19.44 -23.86 8.39
C ALA A 11 -19.56 -22.90 9.58
N HIS A 12 -19.42 -23.41 10.80
CA HIS A 12 -19.43 -22.60 12.01
C HIS A 12 -18.32 -21.52 11.99
N TRP A 13 -17.08 -21.91 11.67
CA TRP A 13 -15.96 -20.95 11.62
C TRP A 13 -16.07 -19.93 10.47
N LYS A 14 -16.68 -20.30 9.34
CA LYS A 14 -17.01 -19.34 8.28
C LYS A 14 -18.00 -18.28 8.76
N SER A 15 -19.03 -18.69 9.50
CA SER A 15 -20.00 -17.76 10.10
C SER A 15 -19.32 -16.80 11.09
N ILE A 16 -18.45 -17.31 11.97
CA ILE A 16 -17.67 -16.48 12.89
C ILE A 16 -16.83 -15.44 12.13
N ILE A 17 -16.12 -15.84 11.08
CA ILE A 17 -15.27 -14.94 10.30
C ILE A 17 -16.11 -13.86 9.61
N TYR A 18 -17.26 -14.24 9.03
CA TYR A 18 -18.18 -13.30 8.42
C TYR A 18 -18.69 -12.27 9.44
N ASN A 19 -19.15 -12.71 10.61
CA ASN A 19 -19.65 -11.80 11.65
C ASN A 19 -18.55 -10.85 12.16
N CYS A 20 -17.31 -11.33 12.30
CA CYS A 20 -16.17 -10.49 12.67
C CYS A 20 -15.87 -9.39 11.63
N GLN A 21 -16.18 -9.62 10.35
CA GLN A 21 -16.04 -8.62 9.30
C GLN A 21 -17.14 -7.56 9.34
N GLN A 22 -18.33 -7.93 9.84
CA GLN A 22 -19.48 -7.03 10.03
C GLN A 22 -19.47 -6.26 11.37
N ARG A 23 -18.35 -6.30 12.11
CA ARG A 23 -18.24 -5.60 13.39
C ARG A 23 -18.37 -4.08 13.22
N PRO A 24 -18.91 -3.36 14.23
CA PRO A 24 -18.97 -1.89 14.24
C PRO A 24 -17.64 -1.21 13.91
N ALA A 25 -17.72 -0.07 13.23
CA ALA A 25 -16.56 0.77 12.95
C ALA A 25 -15.91 1.23 14.26
N GLY A 26 -14.58 1.12 14.36
CA GLY A 26 -13.82 1.43 15.57
C GLY A 26 -13.63 0.25 16.53
N GLN A 27 -14.34 -0.87 16.35
CA GLN A 27 -14.08 -2.07 17.14
C GLN A 27 -12.88 -2.85 16.58
N SER A 28 -11.93 -3.21 17.44
CA SER A 28 -10.81 -4.08 17.05
C SER A 28 -11.27 -5.53 16.92
N VAL A 29 -10.60 -6.31 16.07
CA VAL A 29 -10.85 -7.75 15.93
C VAL A 29 -10.68 -8.45 17.29
N LYS A 30 -9.63 -8.12 18.03
CA LYS A 30 -9.34 -8.71 19.34
C LYS A 30 -10.45 -8.47 20.35
N GLN A 31 -11.01 -7.27 20.36
CA GLN A 31 -12.12 -6.93 21.24
C GLN A 31 -13.40 -7.68 20.85
N TRP A 32 -13.73 -7.73 19.56
CA TRP A 32 -14.89 -8.48 19.06
C TRP A 32 -14.80 -9.97 19.41
N LEU A 33 -13.61 -10.57 19.25
CA LEU A 33 -13.38 -11.98 19.62
C LEU A 33 -13.58 -12.22 21.11
N LYS A 34 -13.10 -11.30 21.96
CA LYS A 34 -13.27 -11.38 23.42
C LYS A 34 -14.76 -11.27 23.82
N GLU A 35 -15.52 -10.39 23.20
CA GLU A 35 -16.96 -10.23 23.48
C GLU A 35 -17.82 -11.43 23.04
N ASN A 36 -17.33 -12.20 22.08
CA ASN A 36 -18.02 -13.38 21.54
C ASN A 36 -17.45 -14.71 22.07
N ASP A 37 -16.60 -14.67 23.11
CA ASP A 37 -15.93 -15.85 23.70
C ASP A 37 -15.16 -16.72 22.69
N ILE A 38 -14.57 -16.09 21.68
CA ILE A 38 -13.79 -16.78 20.65
C ILE A 38 -12.29 -16.70 20.98
N LEU A 39 -11.65 -17.86 20.99
CA LEU A 39 -10.20 -17.95 21.12
C LEU A 39 -9.50 -17.36 19.89
N GLU A 40 -8.67 -16.34 20.12
CA GLU A 40 -7.92 -15.61 19.08
C GLU A 40 -7.05 -16.55 18.22
N GLN A 41 -6.38 -17.51 18.86
CA GLN A 41 -5.56 -18.51 18.16
C GLN A 41 -6.38 -19.35 17.18
N SER A 42 -7.57 -19.81 17.59
CA SER A 42 -8.45 -20.59 16.74
C SER A 42 -8.98 -19.77 15.57
N TYR A 43 -9.35 -18.50 15.82
CA TYR A 43 -9.79 -17.58 14.78
C TYR A 43 -8.74 -17.42 13.67
N TYR A 44 -7.50 -17.09 14.02
CA TYR A 44 -6.45 -16.90 13.02
C TYR A 44 -6.02 -18.20 12.35
N TYR A 45 -6.05 -19.33 13.08
CA TYR A 45 -5.82 -20.65 12.49
C TYR A 45 -6.83 -20.94 11.37
N TRP A 46 -8.12 -20.76 11.63
CA TRP A 46 -9.18 -21.04 10.67
C TRP A 46 -9.19 -20.05 9.51
N GLN A 47 -8.97 -18.77 9.79
CA GLN A 47 -8.84 -17.76 8.75
C GLN A 47 -7.68 -18.09 7.79
N ARG A 48 -6.54 -18.54 8.31
CA ARG A 48 -5.41 -19.01 7.49
C ARG A 48 -5.78 -20.26 6.70
N LYS A 49 -6.45 -21.23 7.33
CA LYS A 49 -6.87 -22.48 6.69
C LYS A 49 -7.79 -22.22 5.49
N PHE A 50 -8.82 -21.39 5.65
CA PHE A 50 -9.72 -21.04 4.54
C PHE A 50 -9.02 -20.26 3.43
N ARG A 51 -8.15 -19.30 3.76
CA ARG A 51 -7.35 -18.59 2.74
C ARG A 51 -6.51 -19.55 1.89
N LYS A 52 -5.89 -20.54 2.53
CA LYS A 52 -5.12 -21.58 1.83
C LYS A 52 -6.02 -22.46 0.96
N GLU A 53 -7.15 -22.92 1.50
CA GLU A 53 -8.11 -23.72 0.73
C GLU A 53 -8.64 -22.98 -0.50
N THR A 54 -8.94 -21.69 -0.38
CA THR A 54 -9.37 -20.86 -1.52
C THR A 54 -8.24 -20.69 -2.54
N TYR A 55 -7.01 -20.44 -2.09
CA TYR A 55 -5.86 -20.35 -2.99
C TYR A 55 -5.61 -21.66 -3.75
N ASP A 56 -5.63 -22.79 -3.05
CA ASP A 56 -5.44 -24.11 -3.66
C ASP A 56 -6.56 -24.44 -4.65
N GLN A 57 -7.80 -24.02 -4.36
CA GLN A 57 -8.93 -24.15 -5.30
C GLN A 57 -8.77 -23.26 -6.52
N ILE A 58 -8.40 -21.99 -6.36
CA ILE A 58 -8.14 -21.08 -7.50
C ILE A 58 -7.00 -21.62 -8.35
N ASN A 59 -5.93 -22.11 -7.73
CA ASN A 59 -4.79 -22.69 -8.47
C ASN A 59 -5.20 -23.95 -9.23
N LYS A 60 -5.98 -24.86 -8.62
CA LYS A 60 -6.53 -26.04 -9.31
C LYS A 60 -7.48 -25.64 -10.45
N ASN A 61 -8.34 -24.65 -10.24
CA ASN A 61 -9.28 -24.18 -11.27
C ASN A 61 -8.56 -23.43 -12.40
N ASN A 62 -7.50 -22.67 -12.10
CA ASN A 62 -6.63 -22.07 -13.11
C ASN A 62 -5.90 -23.14 -13.92
N LEU A 63 -5.39 -24.21 -13.28
CA LEU A 63 -4.80 -25.34 -14.00
C LEU A 63 -5.79 -26.03 -14.94
N LEU A 64 -7.07 -26.10 -14.57
CA LEU A 64 -8.14 -26.63 -15.42
C LEU A 64 -8.58 -25.63 -16.52
N SER A 65 -8.44 -24.32 -16.29
CA SER A 65 -8.79 -23.27 -17.26
C SER A 65 -7.71 -23.04 -18.33
N ILE A 66 -6.51 -23.59 -18.18
CA ILE A 66 -5.43 -23.48 -19.19
C ILE A 66 -5.71 -24.33 -20.43
N GLN A 67 -6.66 -25.28 -20.38
CA GLN A 67 -7.01 -26.10 -21.55
C GLN A 67 -8.05 -25.50 -22.50
N ASP A 68 -8.74 -24.42 -22.13
CA ASP A 68 -9.69 -23.75 -23.03
C ASP A 68 -9.82 -22.27 -22.65
N ASN A 69 -8.88 -21.46 -23.11
CA ASN A 69 -9.12 -20.17 -23.77
C ASN A 69 -7.79 -19.42 -23.89
N GLN A 70 -7.53 -18.97 -25.11
CA GLN A 70 -6.54 -17.96 -25.44
C GLN A 70 -6.92 -16.62 -24.78
N ASN A 71 -6.80 -16.51 -23.47
CA ASN A 71 -6.85 -15.23 -22.79
C ASN A 71 -5.47 -14.99 -22.19
N ALA A 72 -4.52 -14.67 -23.08
CA ALA A 72 -3.24 -14.13 -22.68
C ALA A 72 -3.53 -12.87 -21.84
N VAL A 73 -3.28 -12.96 -20.54
CA VAL A 73 -3.39 -11.82 -19.64
C VAL A 73 -2.41 -10.77 -20.14
N SER A 74 -2.93 -9.80 -20.91
CA SER A 74 -2.18 -8.66 -21.40
C SER A 74 -2.09 -7.65 -20.26
N PHE A 75 -0.94 -7.62 -19.61
CA PHE A 75 -0.62 -6.54 -18.68
C PHE A 75 -0.37 -5.28 -19.51
N VAL A 76 -1.24 -4.29 -19.36
CA VAL A 76 -0.97 -2.95 -19.88
C VAL A 76 -0.27 -2.15 -18.79
N GLU A 77 0.83 -1.48 -19.14
CA GLU A 77 1.47 -0.53 -18.24
C GLU A 77 0.55 0.68 -18.09
N ILE A 78 -0.06 0.82 -16.91
CA ILE A 78 -0.79 2.04 -16.57
C ILE A 78 0.30 3.07 -16.27
N ALA A 79 0.44 4.06 -17.15
CA ALA A 79 1.32 5.19 -16.90
C ALA A 79 1.04 5.70 -15.49
N ALA A 80 2.08 5.77 -14.66
CA ALA A 80 1.97 6.34 -13.33
C ALA A 80 1.20 7.66 -13.48
N PRO A 81 0.13 7.92 -12.70
CA PRO A 81 -0.44 9.24 -12.69
C PRO A 81 0.75 10.14 -12.39
N VAL A 82 1.11 10.95 -13.38
CA VAL A 82 2.02 12.06 -13.13
C VAL A 82 1.28 12.76 -12.01
N GLN A 83 1.81 12.65 -10.80
CA GLN A 83 1.57 13.66 -9.83
C GLN A 83 2.02 14.90 -10.59
N GLN A 84 1.06 15.60 -11.19
CA GLN A 84 1.07 17.04 -11.11
C GLN A 84 1.25 17.24 -9.61
N GLU A 85 2.52 17.31 -9.21
CA GLU A 85 2.92 18.21 -8.17
C GLU A 85 2.05 19.41 -8.45
N VAL A 86 1.08 19.57 -7.56
CA VAL A 86 0.33 20.79 -7.49
C VAL A 86 1.42 21.77 -7.12
N SER A 87 2.13 22.24 -8.15
CA SER A 87 2.88 23.45 -8.13
C SER A 87 1.80 24.43 -7.76
N THR A 88 1.68 24.66 -6.45
CA THR A 88 1.28 25.94 -5.92
C THR A 88 1.86 26.92 -6.89
N ARG A 89 0.98 27.53 -7.69
CA ARG A 89 1.29 28.55 -8.66
C ARG A 89 1.79 29.74 -7.83
N CYS A 90 3.00 29.63 -7.30
CA CYS A 90 3.85 30.78 -7.18
C CYS A 90 4.17 31.11 -8.62
N ASN A 91 3.86 32.34 -8.99
CA ASN A 91 4.24 32.94 -10.24
C ASN A 91 5.77 33.02 -10.25
N VAL A 92 6.45 31.89 -10.53
CA VAL A 92 7.89 31.85 -10.65
C VAL A 92 8.15 32.34 -12.06
N GLU A 93 8.39 33.64 -12.18
CA GLU A 93 9.19 34.21 -13.25
C GLU A 93 10.25 33.19 -13.63
N THR A 94 10.41 32.87 -14.92
CA THR A 94 11.39 31.89 -15.38
C THR A 94 12.78 32.27 -14.88
N ILE A 95 13.15 31.78 -13.69
CA ILE A 95 14.47 32.03 -13.10
C ILE A 95 15.44 31.39 -14.07
N LYS A 96 16.25 32.22 -14.73
CA LYS A 96 17.39 31.77 -15.53
C LYS A 96 18.58 31.67 -14.56
N PRO A 97 18.87 30.50 -13.98
CA PRO A 97 19.95 30.40 -13.02
C PRO A 97 21.29 30.63 -13.71
N ALA A 98 22.14 31.45 -13.09
CA ALA A 98 23.54 31.58 -13.46
C ALA A 98 24.36 30.38 -12.95
N ALA A 99 23.96 29.81 -11.81
CA ALA A 99 24.58 28.63 -11.22
C ALA A 99 23.54 27.73 -10.54
N VAL A 100 23.79 26.42 -10.53
CA VAL A 100 22.94 25.42 -9.86
C VAL A 100 23.82 24.47 -9.05
N ILE A 101 23.53 24.34 -7.76
CA ILE A 101 24.19 23.41 -6.84
C ILE A 101 23.23 22.24 -6.59
N LYS A 102 23.69 20.99 -6.72
CA LYS A 102 22.89 19.78 -6.49
C LYS A 102 23.53 18.90 -5.43
N VAL A 103 22.75 18.49 -4.44
CA VAL A 103 23.17 17.57 -3.37
C VAL A 103 22.07 16.53 -3.14
N GLY A 104 22.29 15.30 -3.60
CA GLY A 104 21.28 14.24 -3.54
C GLY A 104 19.99 14.64 -4.25
N MET A 105 18.88 14.69 -3.49
CA MET A 105 17.57 15.14 -3.98
C MET A 105 17.35 16.66 -3.87
N ALA A 106 18.27 17.40 -3.25
CA ALA A 106 18.16 18.85 -3.10
C ALA A 106 18.87 19.57 -4.26
N SER A 107 18.27 20.66 -4.74
CA SER A 107 18.92 21.58 -5.68
C SER A 107 18.68 23.04 -5.30
N ILE A 108 19.73 23.84 -5.40
CA ILE A 108 19.71 25.28 -5.15
C ILE A 108 20.07 25.97 -6.46
N ALA A 109 19.18 26.82 -6.95
CA ALA A 109 19.37 27.61 -8.17
C ALA A 109 19.67 29.07 -7.80
N ILE A 110 20.74 29.63 -8.34
CA ILE A 110 21.21 30.99 -8.06
C ILE A 110 21.08 31.84 -9.32
N SER A 111 20.34 32.95 -9.25
CA SER A 111 20.25 33.97 -10.31
C SER A 111 21.36 35.00 -10.19
N ASN A 112 21.67 35.72 -11.28
CA ASN A 112 22.56 36.89 -11.24
C ASN A 112 21.97 38.06 -10.44
N ASP A 113 20.67 38.07 -10.18
CA ASP A 113 19.99 39.13 -9.40
C ASP A 113 20.09 38.93 -7.88
N ILE A 114 20.88 37.95 -7.42
CA ILE A 114 21.10 37.71 -5.99
C ILE A 114 21.83 38.91 -5.35
N SER A 115 21.38 39.34 -4.17
CA SER A 115 22.08 40.40 -3.45
C SER A 115 23.41 39.90 -2.88
N GLU A 116 24.42 40.77 -2.87
CA GLU A 116 25.76 40.44 -2.36
C GLU A 116 25.73 40.01 -0.88
N GLN A 117 24.88 40.66 -0.07
CA GLN A 117 24.67 40.30 1.33
C GLN A 117 24.16 38.87 1.50
N LEU A 118 23.17 38.48 0.70
CA LEU A 118 22.60 37.14 0.75
C LEU A 118 23.62 36.09 0.28
N LEU A 119 24.33 36.37 -0.81
CA LEU A 119 25.38 35.48 -1.32
C LEU A 119 26.50 35.29 -0.30
N SER A 120 26.95 36.38 0.35
CA SER A 120 27.96 36.33 1.40
C SER A 120 27.51 35.50 2.60
N GLN A 121 26.25 35.66 3.02
CA GLN A 121 25.72 34.90 4.15
C GLN A 121 25.60 33.41 3.84
N ILE A 122 25.17 33.04 2.62
CA ILE A 122 25.15 31.64 2.17
C ILE A 122 26.56 31.05 2.22
N LEU A 123 27.57 31.74 1.66
CA LEU A 123 28.95 31.24 1.65
C LEU A 123 29.56 31.13 3.05
N LYS A 124 29.19 32.04 3.97
CA LYS A 124 29.63 31.96 5.37
C LYS A 124 29.09 30.70 6.05
N GLU A 125 27.81 30.40 5.92
CA GLU A 125 27.20 29.22 6.54
C GLU A 125 27.72 27.90 5.92
N VAL A 126 28.15 27.92 4.65
CA VAL A 126 28.80 26.75 4.01
C VAL A 126 30.13 26.40 4.69
N THR A 127 30.84 27.37 5.29
CA THR A 127 32.09 27.06 6.04
C THR A 127 31.84 26.36 7.38
N HIS A 128 30.59 26.32 7.85
CA HIS A 128 30.19 25.69 9.12
C HIS A 128 29.58 24.29 8.94
N ALA A 129 29.42 23.81 7.70
CA ALA A 129 28.97 22.46 7.35
C ALA A 129 30.14 21.51 7.10
#